data_AF-A0A519KRU4-F1
#
_entry.id   AF-A0A519KRU4-F1
#
_cell.length_a   1.000
_cell.length_b   1.000
_cell.length_c   1.000
_cell.angle_alpha   90.00
_cell.angle_beta   90.00
_cell.angle_gamma   90.00
#
_symmetry.space_group_name_H-M   'P 1'
#
loop_
_entity.id
_entity.type
_entity.pdbx_description
1 polymer ?
#
loop_
_entity_poly.entity_id
_entity_poly.type
_entity_poly.pdbx_seq_one_letter_code
_entity_poly.pdbx_strand_id
1 'polypeptide(L)' 'MPDPPSADPAGVSLICSSSTTPITGKGSYVLDVNFFDELRIGLASAEDIRNWSYGEVKKPETINYRTLKPEKDGLFCE' A
#
# COMPACT_ATOMS: atom_id res chain seq x y z
N MET A 1 -16.85 -35.13 -16.83
CA MET A 1 -16.23 -33.81 -16.60
C MET A 1 -16.37 -33.52 -15.12
N PRO A 2 -15.28 -33.46 -14.34
CA PRO A 2 -15.36 -33.16 -12.92
C PRO A 2 -15.66 -31.67 -12.72
N ASP A 3 -16.55 -31.36 -11.79
CA ASP A 3 -16.94 -30.00 -11.42
C ASP A 3 -15.75 -29.21 -10.86
N PRO A 4 -15.67 -27.88 -11.08
CA PRO A 4 -14.62 -27.05 -10.51
C PRO A 4 -14.76 -27.02 -8.97
N PRO A 5 -13.65 -27.15 -8.21
CA PRO A 5 -13.71 -27.13 -6.76
C PRO A 5 -14.27 -25.80 -6.26
N SER A 6 -15.22 -25.89 -5.33
CA SER A 6 -15.87 -24.77 -4.65
C SER A 6 -14.84 -23.85 -4.00
N ALA A 7 -14.89 -22.56 -4.31
CA ALA A 7 -14.10 -21.54 -3.63
C ALA A 7 -14.53 -21.41 -2.17
N ASP A 8 -13.63 -21.73 -1.24
CA ASP A 8 -13.84 -21.54 0.19
C ASP A 8 -13.92 -20.04 0.55
N PRO A 9 -14.94 -19.59 1.32
CA PRO A 9 -15.22 -18.18 1.56
C PRO A 9 -14.58 -17.57 2.83
N ALA A 10 -13.41 -18.04 3.30
CA ALA A 10 -12.85 -17.60 4.58
C ALA A 10 -11.40 -17.07 4.49
N GLY A 11 -11.27 -15.75 4.66
CA GLY A 11 -10.18 -15.11 5.40
C GLY A 11 -8.79 -15.14 4.77
N VAL A 12 -8.41 -14.00 4.17
CA VAL A 12 -7.01 -13.64 3.92
C VAL A 12 -6.29 -13.56 5.27
N SER A 13 -5.72 -14.68 5.69
CA SER A 13 -4.86 -14.77 6.87
C SER A 13 -3.43 -14.48 6.42
N LEU A 14 -2.90 -13.32 6.81
CA LEU A 14 -1.46 -13.06 6.82
C LEU A 14 -0.81 -14.08 7.75
N ILE A 15 -0.16 -15.09 7.17
CA ILE A 15 1.02 -15.68 7.79
C ILE A 15 2.17 -15.62 6.78
N CYS A 16 3.06 -14.66 6.98
CA CYS A 16 4.39 -14.66 6.42
C CYS A 16 5.08 -15.95 6.89
N SER A 17 5.04 -16.98 6.05
CA SER A 17 5.79 -18.20 6.27
C SER A 17 7.00 -18.15 5.35
N SER A 18 7.98 -17.31 5.70
CA SER A 18 9.31 -17.44 5.12
C SER A 18 9.93 -18.70 5.71
N SER A 19 10.09 -19.75 4.90
CA SER A 19 11.02 -20.84 5.21
C SER A 19 12.44 -20.30 5.02
N THR A 20 12.87 -19.43 5.93
CA THR A 20 14.25 -18.94 5.98
C THR A 20 15.01 -19.81 6.98
N THR A 21 15.84 -20.69 6.45
CA THR A 21 16.96 -21.25 7.20
C THR A 21 17.78 -20.12 7.82
N PRO A 22 18.17 -20.20 9.11
CA PRO A 22 18.82 -19.08 9.78
C PRO A 22 20.26 -18.93 9.30
N ILE A 23 20.53 -17.91 8.48
CA ILE A 23 21.89 -17.39 8.34
C ILE A 23 22.15 -16.41 9.49
N THR A 24 23.07 -16.79 10.37
CA THR A 24 23.56 -15.98 11.47
C THR A 24 24.28 -14.75 10.91
N GLY A 25 23.72 -13.56 11.13
CA GLY A 25 24.41 -12.30 10.81
C GLY A 25 23.52 -11.08 10.99
N LYS A 26 23.85 -10.24 11.97
CA LYS A 26 23.19 -8.96 12.22
C LYS A 26 23.34 -8.00 11.03
N GLY A 27 22.26 -7.35 10.60
CA GLY A 27 22.30 -6.26 9.65
C GLY A 27 20.94 -5.60 9.51
N SER A 28 20.88 -4.28 9.72
CA SER A 28 19.74 -3.42 9.44
C SER A 28 19.20 -3.69 8.03
N TYR A 29 17.93 -4.05 7.89
CA TYR A 29 17.30 -4.32 6.60
C TYR A 29 17.23 -3.01 5.80
N VAL A 30 18.22 -2.76 4.97
CA VAL A 30 18.11 -1.76 3.91
C VAL A 30 17.31 -2.46 2.81
N LEU A 31 16.04 -2.11 2.69
CA LEU A 31 15.20 -2.52 1.57
C LEU A 31 15.74 -1.81 0.32
N ASP A 32 16.67 -2.45 -0.38
CA ASP A 32 17.14 -1.98 -1.68
C ASP A 32 16.00 -2.18 -2.69
N VAL A 33 15.57 -1.07 -3.29
CA VAL A 33 14.48 -1.01 -4.29
C VAL A 33 14.72 -1.90 -5.51
N ASN A 34 15.95 -2.35 -5.74
CA ASN A 34 16.30 -3.22 -6.86
C ASN A 34 16.19 -4.72 -6.55
N PHE A 35 15.95 -5.10 -5.30
CA PHE A 35 15.87 -6.50 -4.88
C PHE A 35 14.44 -6.85 -4.41
N PHE A 36 13.59 -7.22 -5.36
CA PHE A 36 12.30 -7.86 -5.10
C PHE A 36 12.23 -9.16 -5.90
N ASP A 37 11.84 -10.27 -5.25
CA ASP A 37 11.76 -11.59 -5.89
C ASP A 37 10.47 -11.78 -6.70
N GLU A 38 9.39 -11.09 -6.32
CA GLU A 38 8.07 -11.21 -6.94
C GLU A 38 7.27 -9.91 -6.78
N LEU A 39 6.48 -9.54 -7.80
CA LEU A 39 5.50 -8.45 -7.74
C LEU A 39 4.09 -9.03 -7.67
N ARG A 40 3.27 -8.55 -6.72
CA ARG A 40 1.86 -8.97 -6.60
C ARG A 40 0.93 -7.78 -6.71
N ILE A 41 -0.20 -7.99 -7.38
CA ILE A 41 -1.29 -7.03 -7.53
C ILE A 41 -2.50 -7.59 -6.81
N GLY A 42 -3.16 -6.76 -6.00
CA GLY A 42 -4.34 -7.13 -5.24
C GLY A 42 -5.24 -5.93 -5.02
N LEU A 43 -6.45 -6.19 -4.49
CA LEU A 43 -7.35 -5.12 -4.07
C LEU A 43 -6.92 -4.57 -2.71
N ALA A 44 -6.91 -3.24 -2.59
CA ALA A 44 -6.66 -2.56 -1.33
C ALA A 44 -7.94 -2.49 -0.50
N SER A 45 -7.84 -2.69 0.82
CA SER A 45 -8.96 -2.43 1.73
C SER A 45 -9.12 -0.93 2.00
N ALA A 46 -10.29 -0.53 2.51
CA ALA A 46 -10.52 0.86 2.92
C ALA A 46 -9.60 1.29 4.08
N GLU A 47 -9.13 0.36 4.91
CA GLU A 47 -8.14 0.63 5.96
C GLU A 47 -6.75 0.89 5.36
N ASP A 48 -6.32 0.07 4.41
CA ASP A 48 -5.03 0.25 3.72
C ASP A 48 -4.95 1.60 3.02
N ILE A 49 -6.00 1.99 2.28
CA ILE A 49 -6.07 3.28 1.58
C ILE A 49 -5.93 4.45 2.55
N ARG A 50 -6.58 4.38 3.72
CA ARG A 50 -6.47 5.41 4.76
C ARG A 50 -5.09 5.46 5.38
N ASN A 51 -4.47 4.30 5.62
CA ASN A 51 -3.12 4.21 6.16
C ASN A 51 -2.06 4.76 5.19
N TRP A 52 -2.29 4.68 3.88
CA TRP A 52 -1.42 5.29 2.85
C TRP A 52 -1.66 6.80 2.67
N SER A 53 -2.82 7.29 3.09
CA SER A 53 -3.22 8.68 2.90
C SER A 53 -2.65 9.58 4.01
N TYR A 54 -2.15 10.75 3.64
CA TYR A 54 -1.60 11.74 4.57
C TYR A 54 -2.58 12.88 4.91
N GLY A 55 -3.81 12.79 4.40
CA GLY A 55 -4.85 13.81 4.57
C GLY A 55 -6.03 13.55 3.65
N GLU A 56 -7.11 14.30 3.84
CA GLU A 56 -8.32 14.24 3.01
C GLU A 56 -8.47 15.55 2.23
N VAL A 57 -8.62 15.44 0.90
CA VAL A 57 -8.92 16.59 0.03
C VAL A 57 -10.43 16.83 0.07
N LYS A 58 -10.84 17.98 0.61
CA LYS A 58 -12.26 18.31 0.80
C LYS A 58 -12.80 19.25 -0.27
N LYS A 59 -11.91 19.94 -0.98
CA LYS A 59 -12.29 20.91 -1.99
C LYS A 59 -11.52 20.70 -3.29
N PRO A 60 -12.12 21.04 -4.45
CA PRO A 60 -11.50 20.82 -5.75
C PRO A 60 -10.44 21.86 -6.12
N GLU A 61 -10.15 22.85 -5.26
CA GLU A 61 -9.18 23.89 -5.59
C GLU A 61 -7.73 23.37 -5.55
N THR A 62 -6.87 24.02 -6.32
CA THR A 62 -5.46 23.66 -6.48
C THR A 62 -4.55 24.76 -5.93
N ILE A 63 -4.01 25.60 -6.82
CA ILE A 63 -3.11 26.70 -6.51
C ILE A 63 -3.80 28.00 -6.89
N ASN A 64 -3.72 29.00 -6.00
CA ASN A 64 -4.25 30.32 -6.28
C ASN A 64 -3.49 30.99 -7.44
N TYR A 65 -4.22 31.47 -8.46
CA TYR A 65 -3.58 32.08 -9.64
C TYR A 65 -2.81 33.38 -9.36
N ARG A 66 -3.11 34.08 -8.27
CA ARG A 66 -2.42 35.34 -7.92
C ARG A 66 -1.25 35.10 -6.98
N THR A 67 -1.48 34.35 -5.91
CA THR A 67 -0.48 34.20 -4.84
C THR A 67 0.46 33.03 -5.07
N LEU A 68 0.12 32.13 -6.01
CA LEU A 68 0.82 30.87 -6.27
C LEU A 68 0.92 29.96 -5.02
N LYS A 69 0.06 30.21 -4.02
CA LYS A 69 -0.03 29.41 -2.80
C LYS A 69 -1.08 28.32 -2.97
N PRO A 70 -0.86 27.14 -2.39
CA PRO A 70 -1.87 26.10 -2.36
C PRO A 70 -3.09 26.54 -1.54
N GLU A 71 -4.27 26.13 -2.00
CA GLU A 71 -5.51 26.40 -1.30
C GLU A 71 -5.70 25.41 -0.14
N LYS A 72 -6.17 25.92 1.01
CA LYS A 72 -6.39 25.09 2.21
C LYS A 72 -7.51 24.07 1.95
N ASP A 73 -7.23 22.82 2.31
CA ASP A 73 -8.07 21.63 2.06
C ASP A 73 -8.22 21.27 0.57
N GLY A 74 -7.43 21.90 -0.30
CA GLY A 74 -7.32 21.61 -1.72
C GLY A 74 -6.28 20.54 -2.03
N LEU A 75 -6.13 20.19 -3.31
CA LEU A 75 -5.27 19.08 -3.76
C LEU A 75 -3.80 19.23 -3.39
N PHE A 76 -3.31 20.46 -3.23
CA PHE A 76 -1.91 20.78 -2.94
C PHE A 76 -1.69 21.35 -1.53
N CYS A 77 -2.64 21.17 -0.61
CA CYS A 77 -2.53 21.68 0.76
C CYS A 77 -1.30 21.08 1.48
N GLU A 78 -0.56 21.92 2.19
CA GLU A 78 0.59 21.56 3.05
C GLU A 78 0.16 21.07 4.43
#